data_AF-A0A061P295-F1
#
_entry.id   AF-A0A061P295-F1
#
_cell.length_a   1.000
_cell.length_b   1.000
_cell.length_c   1.000
_cell.angle_alpha   90.00
_cell.angle_beta   90.00
_cell.angle_gamma   90.00
#
_symmetry.space_group_name_H-M   'P 1'
#
loop_
_entity.id
_entity.type
_entity.pdbx_description
1 polymer ?
#
loop_
_entity_poly.entity_id
_entity_poly.type
_entity_poly.pdbx_seq_one_letter_code
_entity_poly.pdbx_strand_id
1 'polypeptide(L)'
;MGDIADYHVNQLTSGKWGTPYQTKGRINHMTNQTNPTRIVTGEVRFSFVNLLKPRVDNNSGQEKYSAQILIPKSDVATKQAIDNAVNAAKEKGKQDKWNGVIPPSVQNPLKDGDGVRPSDGMPYGEECKGHWILSTSTNIDYPPKVVNLQAQPIMDATEVYSGMYGRIALNFAPYSANGNKGIGCYISTNVQKTRDGDALGGSAPAAESDFGAPVPSQAIDPITGQPIQ
;
A
#
# COMPACT_ATOMS: atom_id res chain seq x y z
N MET A 1 24.61 88.66 -14.83
CA MET A 1 24.92 87.94 -16.08
C MET A 1 24.45 86.52 -15.83
N GLY A 2 23.22 86.12 -16.16
CA GLY A 2 22.63 86.19 -17.50
C GLY A 2 23.47 85.28 -18.41
N ASP A 3 22.98 84.21 -19.03
CA ASP A 3 21.70 84.16 -19.73
C ASP A 3 21.45 82.79 -20.38
N ILE A 4 20.17 82.52 -20.69
CA ILE A 4 19.62 81.75 -21.85
C ILE A 4 19.77 80.21 -21.77
N ALA A 5 18.74 79.41 -21.42
CA ALA A 5 17.46 79.10 -22.12
C ALA A 5 17.65 78.30 -23.43
N ASP A 6 17.11 77.07 -23.49
CA ASP A 6 16.02 76.71 -24.42
C ASP A 6 15.78 75.18 -24.58
N TYR A 7 14.49 74.82 -24.47
CA TYR A 7 13.67 73.88 -25.25
C TYR A 7 14.17 72.44 -25.54
N HIS A 8 13.54 71.40 -24.96
CA HIS A 8 12.30 70.70 -25.39
C HIS A 8 12.52 69.58 -26.43
N VAL A 9 12.14 68.35 -26.02
CA VAL A 9 11.26 67.37 -26.73
C VAL A 9 11.81 66.71 -28.01
N ASN A 10 11.52 65.47 -28.40
CA ASN A 10 11.08 64.20 -27.82
C ASN A 10 10.94 63.28 -29.07
N GLN A 11 11.26 61.99 -28.93
CA GLN A 11 10.89 60.86 -29.80
C GLN A 11 11.38 60.79 -31.26
N LEU A 12 11.82 59.58 -31.65
CA LEU A 12 11.44 58.77 -32.84
C LEU A 12 12.27 57.46 -32.81
N THR A 13 11.71 56.33 -32.36
CA THR A 13 11.16 55.20 -33.15
C THR A 13 12.18 54.23 -33.81
N SER A 14 11.93 52.94 -33.54
CA SER A 14 12.21 51.74 -34.35
C SER A 14 13.60 51.06 -34.26
N GLY A 15 13.57 49.76 -33.85
CA GLY A 15 14.70 48.84 -34.02
C GLY A 15 14.73 47.67 -33.03
N LYS A 16 14.14 46.53 -33.41
CA LYS A 16 14.24 45.20 -32.77
C LYS A 16 15.73 44.83 -32.53
N TRP A 17 16.13 44.18 -31.43
CA TRP A 17 16.11 42.73 -31.21
C TRP A 17 16.15 42.41 -29.69
N GLY A 18 15.37 41.41 -29.28
CA GLY A 18 15.12 41.06 -27.88
C GLY A 18 16.33 40.50 -27.13
N THR A 19 16.47 40.95 -25.89
CA THR A 19 17.32 40.37 -24.84
C THR A 19 16.82 38.95 -24.54
N PRO A 20 17.68 37.93 -24.44
CA PRO A 20 17.24 36.61 -23.98
C PRO A 20 16.77 36.75 -22.53
N TYR A 21 15.47 36.53 -22.31
CA TYR A 21 14.89 36.29 -21.00
C TYR A 21 15.50 35.01 -20.47
N GLN A 22 16.57 35.12 -19.68
CA GLN A 22 17.05 34.03 -18.85
C GLN A 22 15.97 33.78 -17.80
N THR A 23 15.04 32.89 -18.14
CA THR A 23 14.08 32.33 -17.20
C THR A 23 14.90 31.78 -16.04
N LYS A 24 14.78 32.38 -14.86
CA LYS A 24 15.18 31.73 -13.61
C LYS A 24 14.35 30.46 -13.49
N GLY A 25 14.83 29.39 -14.12
CA GLY A 25 14.40 28.05 -13.82
C GLY A 25 14.57 27.91 -12.32
N ARG A 26 13.46 27.73 -11.61
CA ARG A 26 13.52 27.07 -10.31
C ARG A 26 14.15 25.73 -10.63
N ILE A 27 15.45 25.62 -10.37
CA ILE A 27 16.09 24.33 -10.15
C ILE A 27 15.25 23.74 -9.03
N ASN A 28 14.30 22.88 -9.39
CA ASN A 28 13.73 21.94 -8.45
C ASN A 28 14.93 21.07 -8.07
N HIS A 29 15.70 21.52 -7.09
CA HIS A 29 16.32 20.62 -6.15
C HIS A 29 15.13 19.90 -5.51
N MET A 30 14.64 18.89 -6.23
CA MET A 30 13.87 17.80 -5.65
C MET A 30 14.89 17.13 -4.76
N THR A 31 15.09 17.69 -3.56
CA THR A 31 15.63 16.97 -2.44
C THR A 31 14.69 15.78 -2.36
N ASN A 32 15.18 14.65 -2.86
CA ASN A 32 14.50 13.38 -2.71
C ASN A 32 14.63 13.12 -1.21
N GLN A 33 13.77 13.78 -0.43
CA GLN A 33 13.72 13.64 1.01
C GLN A 33 13.20 12.22 1.19
N THR A 34 14.13 11.27 1.23
CA THR A 34 13.87 9.86 1.45
C THR A 34 13.11 9.81 2.76
N ASN A 35 11.79 9.64 2.72
CA ASN A 35 10.99 9.49 3.92
C ASN A 35 11.54 8.23 4.62
N PRO A 36 12.28 8.37 5.73
CA PRO A 36 13.05 7.27 6.27
C PRO A 36 12.16 6.19 6.89
N THR A 37 10.87 6.48 7.04
CA THR A 37 9.86 5.55 7.54
C THR A 37 9.04 4.87 6.44
N ARG A 38 9.30 5.20 5.17
CA ARG A 38 8.60 4.63 4.02
C ARG A 38 9.51 3.69 3.25
N ILE A 39 8.99 2.51 2.92
CA ILE A 39 9.69 1.52 2.08
C ILE A 39 8.77 1.00 0.98
N VAL A 40 9.35 0.34 -0.01
CA VAL A 40 8.65 -0.59 -0.89
C VAL A 40 9.31 -1.95 -0.71
N THR A 41 8.52 -2.99 -0.48
CA THR A 41 9.04 -4.35 -0.28
C THR A 41 9.61 -4.93 -1.58
N GLY A 42 10.42 -5.98 -1.45
CA GLY A 42 10.56 -7.02 -2.45
C GLY A 42 9.23 -7.76 -2.70
N GLU A 43 9.29 -8.89 -3.40
CA GLU A 43 8.10 -9.73 -3.61
C GLU A 43 7.71 -10.43 -2.30
N VAL A 44 6.45 -10.27 -1.89
CA VAL A 44 5.85 -10.86 -0.70
C VAL A 44 4.61 -11.64 -1.09
N ARG A 45 4.19 -12.61 -0.27
CA ARG A 45 2.89 -13.27 -0.40
C ARG A 45 1.85 -12.53 0.43
N PHE A 46 0.67 -12.30 -0.12
CA PHE A 46 -0.42 -11.62 0.58
C PHE A 46 -1.34 -12.63 1.26
N SER A 47 -1.84 -12.28 2.43
CA SER A 47 -2.84 -13.02 3.21
C SER A 47 -3.86 -12.04 3.80
N PHE A 48 -5.07 -12.52 4.12
CA PHE A 48 -6.17 -11.71 4.67
C PHE A 48 -6.40 -10.38 3.91
N VAL A 49 -6.45 -10.45 2.58
CA VAL A 49 -6.54 -9.30 1.66
C VAL A 49 -7.91 -8.63 1.74
N ASN A 50 -7.91 -7.34 2.06
CA ASN A 50 -9.06 -6.41 2.00
C ASN A 50 -8.60 -5.11 1.32
N LEU A 51 -8.02 -5.22 0.12
CA LEU A 51 -7.40 -4.09 -0.59
C LEU A 51 -8.38 -3.33 -1.51
N LEU A 52 -9.40 -4.03 -2.03
CA LEU A 52 -10.40 -3.44 -2.92
C LEU A 52 -11.66 -3.00 -2.17
N LYS A 53 -12.02 -3.72 -1.10
CA LYS A 53 -13.14 -3.41 -0.22
C LYS A 53 -12.64 -3.40 1.22
N PRO A 54 -12.90 -2.33 2.00
CA PRO A 54 -12.48 -2.28 3.39
C PRO A 54 -13.31 -3.25 4.24
N ARG A 55 -12.75 -3.64 5.38
CA ARG A 55 -13.41 -4.48 6.38
C ARG A 55 -13.28 -3.84 7.75
N VAL A 56 -14.24 -4.05 8.63
CA VAL A 56 -14.16 -3.63 10.04
C VAL A 56 -12.92 -4.25 10.68
N ASP A 57 -12.01 -3.41 11.14
CA ASP A 57 -10.86 -3.79 11.95
C ASP A 57 -11.34 -4.08 13.37
N ASN A 58 -11.21 -5.33 13.82
CA ASN A 58 -11.71 -5.76 15.13
C ASN A 58 -11.08 -4.98 16.30
N ASN A 59 -9.88 -4.40 16.09
CA ASN A 59 -9.20 -3.63 17.13
C ASN A 59 -9.76 -2.20 17.27
N SER A 60 -10.03 -1.51 16.16
CA SER A 60 -10.53 -0.13 16.20
C SER A 60 -12.03 0.01 15.99
N GLY A 61 -12.74 -1.03 15.55
CA GLY A 61 -14.15 -0.99 15.17
C GLY A 61 -14.44 -0.13 13.94
N GLN A 62 -13.40 0.26 13.19
CA GLN A 62 -13.50 1.12 12.00
C GLN A 62 -13.22 0.30 10.75
N GLU A 63 -13.87 0.63 9.65
CA GLU A 63 -13.55 0.04 8.36
C GLU A 63 -12.16 0.47 7.90
N LYS A 64 -11.36 -0.49 7.42
CA LYS A 64 -10.02 -0.25 6.90
C LYS A 64 -9.74 -1.13 5.69
N TYR A 65 -8.96 -0.59 4.77
CA TYR A 65 -8.23 -1.42 3.83
C TYR A 65 -7.09 -2.09 4.58
N SER A 66 -6.88 -3.38 4.34
CA SER A 66 -5.87 -4.14 5.08
C SER A 66 -5.34 -5.32 4.30
N ALA A 67 -4.15 -5.75 4.68
CA ALA A 67 -3.57 -7.02 4.29
C ALA A 67 -2.59 -7.49 5.36
N GLN A 68 -2.36 -8.78 5.41
CA GLN A 68 -1.16 -9.34 6.01
C GLN A 68 -0.19 -9.70 4.87
N ILE A 69 1.10 -9.43 5.07
CA ILE A 69 2.14 -9.84 4.13
C ILE A 69 3.08 -10.84 4.80
N LEU A 70 3.47 -11.84 4.02
CA LEU A 70 4.44 -12.86 4.37
C LEU A 70 5.71 -12.55 3.59
N ILE A 71 6.75 -12.13 4.30
CA ILE A 71 8.04 -11.75 3.74
C ILE A 71 8.97 -12.95 3.93
N PRO A 72 9.48 -13.58 2.86
CA PRO A 72 10.40 -14.71 3.01
C PRO A 72 11.60 -14.33 3.87
N LYS A 73 12.01 -15.20 4.81
CA LYS A 73 13.21 -14.93 5.63
C LYS A 73 14.50 -14.82 4.81
N SER A 74 14.50 -15.33 3.58
CA SER A 74 15.57 -15.15 2.60
C SER A 74 15.65 -13.72 2.03
N ASP A 75 14.58 -12.93 2.08
CA ASP A 75 14.58 -11.52 1.66
C ASP A 75 15.14 -10.61 2.75
N VAL A 76 16.46 -10.74 2.92
CA VAL A 76 17.24 -9.95 3.89
C VAL A 76 17.20 -8.45 3.59
N ALA A 77 17.00 -8.07 2.31
CA ALA A 77 16.96 -6.67 1.90
C ALA A 77 15.68 -5.98 2.39
N THR A 78 14.52 -6.61 2.18
CA THR A 78 13.24 -6.09 2.71
C THR A 78 13.26 -6.09 4.24
N LYS A 79 13.80 -7.14 4.87
CA LYS A 79 13.92 -7.19 6.33
C LYS A 79 14.75 -6.02 6.89
N GLN A 80 15.92 -5.75 6.29
CA GLN A 80 16.77 -4.64 6.70
C GLN A 80 16.09 -3.28 6.47
N ALA A 81 15.38 -3.11 5.36
CA ALA A 81 14.63 -1.89 5.07
C ALA A 81 13.52 -1.65 6.12
N ILE A 82 12.81 -2.69 6.53
CA ILE A 82 11.81 -2.63 7.61
C ILE A 82 12.47 -2.23 8.94
N ASP A 83 13.58 -2.86 9.32
CA ASP A 83 14.27 -2.56 10.58
C ASP A 83 14.74 -1.10 10.63
N ASN A 84 15.30 -0.60 9.52
CA ASN A 84 15.72 0.80 9.39
C ASN A 84 14.51 1.75 9.52
N ALA A 85 13.40 1.44 8.85
CA ALA A 85 12.19 2.26 8.91
C ALA A 85 11.52 2.25 10.29
N VAL A 86 11.53 1.10 10.99
CA VAL A 86 11.06 0.98 12.38
C VAL A 86 11.93 1.82 13.32
N ASN A 87 13.26 1.79 13.16
CA ASN A 87 14.16 2.61 13.96
C ASN A 87 13.97 4.11 13.70
N ALA A 88 13.82 4.52 12.44
CA ALA A 88 13.46 5.90 12.09
C ALA A 88 12.11 6.31 12.70
N ALA A 89 11.12 5.41 12.71
CA ALA A 89 9.82 5.66 13.31
C ALA A 89 9.88 5.77 14.85
N LYS A 90 10.81 5.07 15.51
CA LYS A 90 11.08 5.23 16.95
C LYS A 90 11.66 6.61 17.26
N GLU A 91 12.63 7.08 16.48
CA GLU A 91 13.18 8.43 16.64
C GLU A 91 12.12 9.51 16.42
N LYS A 92 11.25 9.31 15.42
CA LYS A 92 10.07 10.17 15.25
C LYS A 92 9.13 10.10 16.48
N GLY A 93 8.90 8.89 17.01
CA GLY A 93 8.05 8.68 18.18
C GLY A 93 8.57 9.37 19.43
N LYS A 94 9.89 9.39 19.63
CA LYS A 94 10.56 10.15 20.69
C LYS A 94 10.13 11.61 20.67
N GLN A 95 10.11 12.24 19.50
CA GLN A 95 9.79 13.66 19.32
C GLN A 95 8.29 13.92 19.40
N ASP A 96 7.48 13.12 18.71
CA ASP A 96 6.08 13.46 18.41
C ASP A 96 5.05 12.80 19.34
N LYS A 97 5.41 11.69 20.00
CA LYS A 97 4.44 10.81 20.69
C LYS A 97 4.83 10.40 22.10
N TRP A 98 6.12 10.39 22.43
CA TRP A 98 6.63 9.76 23.66
C TRP A 98 7.40 10.73 24.57
N ASN A 99 7.13 12.04 24.46
CA ASN A 99 7.63 13.08 25.37
C ASN A 99 9.17 13.11 25.51
N GLY A 100 9.88 13.01 24.38
CA GLY A 100 11.34 13.11 24.33
C GLY A 100 12.10 11.83 24.65
N VAL A 101 11.43 10.74 25.03
CA VAL A 101 12.09 9.49 25.43
C VAL A 101 11.48 8.29 24.71
N ILE A 102 12.31 7.45 24.09
CA ILE A 102 11.87 6.17 23.52
C ILE A 102 11.56 5.21 24.68
N PRO A 103 10.34 4.63 24.77
CA PRO A 103 10.00 3.68 25.83
C PRO A 103 10.95 2.48 25.87
N PRO A 104 11.23 1.91 27.06
CA PRO A 104 12.08 0.71 27.17
C PRO A 104 11.52 -0.50 26.38
N SER A 105 10.19 -0.58 26.26
CA SER A 105 9.50 -1.57 25.44
C SER A 105 8.65 -0.86 24.39
N VAL A 106 8.95 -1.13 23.12
CA VAL A 106 8.21 -0.61 21.96
C VAL A 106 7.68 -1.81 21.19
N GLN A 107 6.37 -1.89 21.03
CA GLN A 107 5.76 -2.97 20.25
C GLN A 107 6.24 -2.91 18.79
N ASN A 108 6.89 -3.99 18.34
CA ASN A 108 7.36 -4.17 16.98
C ASN A 108 6.24 -4.79 16.12
N PRO A 109 5.90 -4.20 14.96
CA PRO A 109 4.84 -4.74 14.11
C PRO A 109 5.24 -6.04 13.41
N LEU A 110 6.55 -6.29 13.19
CA LEU A 110 7.05 -7.49 12.52
C LEU A 110 7.02 -8.71 13.46
N LYS A 111 6.42 -9.82 13.02
CA LYS A 111 6.30 -11.08 13.79
C LYS A 111 7.03 -12.23 13.09
N ASP A 112 7.46 -13.21 13.86
CA ASP A 112 8.08 -14.43 13.34
C ASP A 112 7.01 -15.49 13.05
N GLY A 113 6.84 -15.86 11.78
CA GLY A 113 5.87 -16.88 11.36
C GLY A 113 6.25 -18.31 11.73
N ASP A 114 7.51 -18.57 12.09
CA ASP A 114 7.92 -19.86 12.64
C ASP A 114 7.54 -20.02 14.11
N GLY A 115 7.29 -18.90 14.80
CA GLY A 115 6.91 -18.85 16.21
C GLY A 115 5.42 -18.99 16.46
N VAL A 116 4.98 -18.38 17.56
CA VAL A 116 3.59 -18.41 18.03
C VAL A 116 2.95 -17.03 17.94
N ARG A 117 1.62 -17.02 17.78
CA ARG A 117 0.82 -15.80 17.78
C ARG A 117 0.82 -15.16 19.17
N PRO A 118 1.10 -13.84 19.27
CA PRO A 118 1.06 -13.14 20.55
C PRO A 118 -0.32 -13.10 21.22
N SER A 119 -1.40 -13.31 20.46
CA SER A 119 -2.78 -13.24 20.95
C SER A 119 -3.18 -14.42 21.84
N ASP A 120 -2.78 -15.63 21.46
CA ASP A 120 -3.29 -16.90 21.99
C ASP A 120 -2.19 -17.95 22.20
N GLY A 121 -0.93 -17.65 21.85
CA GLY A 121 0.20 -18.56 22.02
C GLY A 121 0.20 -19.75 21.06
N MET A 122 -0.75 -19.81 20.14
CA MET A 122 -0.87 -20.88 19.16
C MET A 122 0.08 -20.64 17.97
N PRO A 123 0.59 -21.70 17.30
CA PRO A 123 1.41 -21.55 16.11
C PRO A 123 0.69 -20.77 15.00
N TYR A 124 1.43 -19.98 14.23
CA TYR A 124 0.92 -19.46 12.96
C TYR A 124 0.59 -20.60 11.99
N GLY A 125 -0.26 -20.32 11.00
CA GLY A 125 -0.62 -21.28 9.95
C GLY A 125 0.59 -21.73 9.14
N GLU A 126 0.46 -22.85 8.43
CA GLU A 126 1.56 -23.45 7.67
C GLU A 126 2.11 -22.50 6.60
N GLU A 127 1.25 -21.67 6.02
CA GLU A 127 1.63 -20.64 5.04
C GLU A 127 2.62 -19.61 5.58
N CYS A 128 2.70 -19.46 6.91
CA CYS A 128 3.58 -18.51 7.57
C CYS A 128 5.00 -19.04 7.86
N LYS A 129 5.24 -20.35 7.71
CA LYS A 129 6.54 -20.96 7.99
C LYS A 129 7.63 -20.42 7.06
N GLY A 130 8.80 -20.14 7.61
CA GLY A 130 9.92 -19.51 6.91
C GLY A 130 9.72 -18.05 6.52
N HIS A 131 8.68 -17.38 7.05
CA HIS A 131 8.37 -15.98 6.74
C HIS A 131 8.37 -15.09 7.98
N TRP A 132 8.69 -13.81 7.77
CA TRP A 132 8.28 -12.74 8.64
C TRP A 132 6.85 -12.30 8.29
N ILE A 133 6.05 -12.01 9.29
CA ILE A 133 4.66 -11.60 9.13
C ILE A 133 4.52 -10.12 9.49
N LEU A 134 3.81 -9.37 8.66
CA LEU A 134 3.47 -7.99 8.94
C LEU A 134 2.01 -7.72 8.58
N SER A 135 1.22 -7.26 9.56
CA SER A 135 -0.13 -6.77 9.30
C SER A 135 -0.10 -5.28 9.01
N THR A 136 -0.76 -4.85 7.94
CA THR A 136 -0.78 -3.46 7.50
C THR A 136 -2.19 -3.01 7.16
N SER A 137 -2.50 -1.74 7.42
CA SER A 137 -3.81 -1.17 7.13
C SER A 137 -3.74 0.31 6.77
N THR A 138 -4.82 0.83 6.20
CA THR A 138 -5.04 2.26 6.00
C THR A 138 -6.53 2.56 6.12
N ASN A 139 -6.86 3.80 6.47
CA ASN A 139 -8.24 4.25 6.60
C ASN A 139 -8.93 4.32 5.23
N ILE A 140 -10.26 4.32 5.23
CA ILE A 140 -11.08 4.36 4.01
C ILE A 140 -10.83 5.60 3.14
N ASP A 141 -10.40 6.72 3.74
CA ASP A 141 -10.11 7.98 3.02
C ASP A 141 -8.85 7.89 2.13
N TYR A 142 -8.04 6.84 2.32
CA TYR A 142 -6.78 6.64 1.62
C TYR A 142 -6.74 5.25 0.96
N PRO A 143 -7.65 4.97 0.01
CA PRO A 143 -7.71 3.66 -0.63
C PRO A 143 -6.39 3.35 -1.34
N PRO A 144 -5.82 2.13 -1.17
CA PRO A 144 -4.62 1.73 -1.87
C PRO A 144 -4.83 1.68 -3.38
N LYS A 145 -3.85 2.12 -4.16
CA LYS A 145 -3.81 1.89 -5.60
C LYS A 145 -3.28 0.49 -5.87
N VAL A 146 -4.14 -0.40 -6.33
CA VAL A 146 -3.76 -1.78 -6.71
C VAL A 146 -3.51 -1.84 -8.21
N VAL A 147 -2.28 -2.19 -8.60
CA VAL A 147 -1.82 -2.15 -9.99
C VAL A 147 -1.17 -3.46 -10.42
N ASN A 148 -1.10 -3.68 -11.72
CA ASN A 148 -0.35 -4.80 -12.32
C ASN A 148 1.14 -4.45 -12.50
N LEU A 149 1.90 -5.36 -13.12
CA LEU A 149 3.33 -5.18 -13.41
C LEU A 149 3.64 -3.95 -14.28
N GLN A 150 2.69 -3.50 -15.11
CA GLN A 150 2.80 -2.30 -15.95
C GLN A 150 2.32 -1.02 -15.25
N ALA A 151 2.11 -1.10 -13.93
CA ALA A 151 1.58 -0.01 -13.09
C ALA A 151 0.20 0.51 -13.54
N GLN A 152 -0.58 -0.32 -14.25
CA GLN A 152 -1.96 -0.02 -14.61
C GLN A 152 -2.91 -0.55 -13.53
N PRO A 153 -4.02 0.15 -13.23
CA PRO A 153 -5.02 -0.35 -12.29
C PRO A 153 -5.52 -1.75 -12.67
N ILE A 154 -5.65 -2.62 -11.68
CA ILE A 154 -6.30 -3.92 -11.87
C ILE A 154 -7.82 -3.69 -11.84
N MET A 155 -8.51 -4.10 -12.91
CA MET A 155 -9.95 -3.88 -13.09
C MET A 155 -10.77 -5.08 -12.64
N ASP A 156 -10.24 -6.30 -12.79
CA ASP A 156 -10.88 -7.52 -12.35
C ASP A 156 -10.58 -7.75 -10.87
N ALA A 157 -11.61 -7.77 -10.03
CA ALA A 157 -11.46 -7.97 -8.60
C ALA A 157 -10.96 -9.38 -8.25
N THR A 158 -11.18 -10.38 -9.12
CA THR A 158 -10.73 -11.76 -8.90
C THR A 158 -9.21 -11.89 -8.93
N GLU A 159 -8.52 -10.93 -9.57
CA GLU A 159 -7.06 -10.88 -9.62
C GLU A 159 -6.43 -10.52 -8.27
N VAL A 160 -7.19 -9.96 -7.32
CA VAL A 160 -6.70 -9.45 -6.04
C VAL A 160 -7.26 -10.30 -4.89
N TYR A 161 -6.49 -11.29 -4.46
CA TYR A 161 -6.93 -12.29 -3.49
C TYR A 161 -5.83 -12.67 -2.49
N SER A 162 -6.22 -13.25 -1.36
CA SER A 162 -5.28 -13.84 -0.40
C SER A 162 -4.59 -15.03 -1.04
N GLY A 163 -3.26 -15.04 -1.07
CA GLY A 163 -2.45 -16.04 -1.76
C GLY A 163 -1.63 -15.50 -2.91
N MET A 164 -2.04 -14.37 -3.50
CA MET A 164 -1.31 -13.71 -4.58
C MET A 164 0.06 -13.18 -4.10
N TYR A 165 0.95 -12.93 -5.04
CA TYR A 165 2.26 -12.31 -4.78
C TYR A 165 2.33 -10.89 -5.35
N GLY A 166 3.13 -10.06 -4.69
CA GLY A 166 3.28 -8.68 -5.12
C GLY A 166 4.27 -7.88 -4.29
N ARG A 167 4.28 -6.57 -4.53
CA ARG A 167 5.06 -5.59 -3.78
C ARG A 167 4.12 -4.58 -3.14
N ILE A 168 4.49 -4.06 -1.98
CA ILE A 168 3.67 -3.06 -1.29
C ILE A 168 4.52 -1.90 -0.78
N ALA A 169 4.01 -0.69 -0.97
CA ALA A 169 4.55 0.50 -0.35
C ALA A 169 4.00 0.64 1.07
N LEU A 170 4.90 0.66 2.05
CA LEU A 170 4.57 0.70 3.47
C LEU A 170 5.12 1.98 4.11
N ASN A 171 4.43 2.46 5.14
CA ASN A 171 4.93 3.51 6.01
C ASN A 171 4.84 3.05 7.47
N PHE A 172 5.88 3.32 8.25
CA PHE A 172 5.94 3.00 9.67
C PHE A 172 5.72 4.27 10.48
N ALA A 173 4.85 4.23 11.49
CA ALA A 173 4.62 5.40 12.33
C ALA A 173 4.48 5.03 13.81
N PRO A 174 4.96 5.88 14.73
CA PRO A 174 4.80 5.67 16.15
C PRO A 174 3.34 5.87 16.57
N TYR A 175 2.88 5.05 17.49
CA TYR A 175 1.59 5.26 18.17
C TYR A 175 1.76 5.27 19.69
N SER A 176 0.77 5.88 20.33
CA SER A 176 0.47 5.78 21.76
C SER A 176 -1.05 5.71 21.86
N ALA A 177 -1.59 4.52 22.10
CA ALA A 177 -3.03 4.26 22.07
C ALA A 177 -3.38 3.19 23.12
N ASN A 178 -4.44 3.42 23.89
CA ASN A 178 -4.93 2.49 24.92
C ASN A 178 -3.82 2.00 25.88
N GLY A 179 -2.94 2.91 26.30
CA GLY A 179 -1.78 2.60 27.15
C GLY A 179 -0.61 1.90 26.44
N ASN A 180 -0.78 1.43 25.21
CA ASN A 180 0.26 0.79 24.43
C ASN A 180 1.06 1.79 23.59
N LYS A 181 2.37 1.58 23.53
CA LYS A 181 3.30 2.35 22.68
C LYS A 181 4.02 1.39 21.74
N GLY A 182 4.10 1.77 20.46
CA GLY A 182 4.64 0.90 19.44
C GLY A 182 4.81 1.58 18.11
N ILE A 183 5.23 0.80 17.12
CA ILE A 183 5.28 1.21 15.72
C ILE A 183 4.16 0.48 14.97
N GLY A 184 3.29 1.24 14.33
CA GLY A 184 2.29 0.72 13.40
C GLY A 184 2.88 0.59 12.01
N CYS A 185 2.37 -0.37 11.23
CA CYS A 185 2.64 -0.49 9.81
C CYS A 185 1.38 -0.12 9.02
N TYR A 186 1.54 0.81 8.08
CA TYR A 186 0.44 1.37 7.30
C TYR A 186 0.69 1.18 5.82
N ILE A 187 -0.38 0.94 5.07
CA ILE A 187 -0.31 0.94 3.61
C ILE A 187 -0.07 2.38 3.18
N SER A 188 1.06 2.67 2.54
CA SER A 188 1.40 4.04 2.18
C SER A 188 0.55 4.55 1.03
N THR A 189 0.62 3.89 -0.13
CA THR A 189 -0.12 4.34 -1.33
C THR A 189 -0.41 3.23 -2.33
N ASN A 190 0.54 2.32 -2.59
CA ASN A 190 0.49 1.44 -3.76
C ASN A 190 0.71 -0.03 -3.38
N VAL A 191 -0.01 -0.91 -4.07
CA VAL A 191 0.21 -2.36 -4.10
C VAL A 191 0.36 -2.77 -5.57
N GLN A 192 1.40 -3.52 -5.89
CA GLN A 192 1.62 -4.05 -7.22
C GLN A 192 1.52 -5.57 -7.19
N LYS A 193 0.54 -6.17 -7.87
CA LYS A 193 0.52 -7.61 -8.11
C LYS A 193 1.67 -7.97 -9.05
N THR A 194 2.43 -9.01 -8.71
CA THR A 194 3.53 -9.51 -9.54
C THR A 194 3.16 -10.82 -10.23
N ARG A 195 2.49 -11.73 -9.53
CA ARG A 195 2.03 -13.03 -10.07
C ARG A 195 0.98 -13.67 -9.17
N ASP A 196 0.35 -14.71 -9.70
CA ASP A 196 -0.54 -15.59 -8.95
C ASP A 196 0.20 -16.52 -7.98
N GLY A 197 -0.57 -17.06 -7.06
CA GLY A 197 -0.17 -18.10 -6.11
C GLY A 197 -1.40 -18.89 -5.67
N ASP A 198 -1.19 -19.98 -4.93
CA ASP A 198 -2.33 -20.73 -4.40
C ASP A 198 -3.16 -19.84 -3.48
N ALA A 199 -4.48 -19.85 -3.69
CA ALA A 199 -5.41 -19.10 -2.87
C ALA A 199 -5.31 -19.53 -1.39
N LEU A 200 -5.30 -18.54 -0.50
CA LEU A 200 -5.25 -18.71 0.94
C LEU A 200 -6.59 -18.29 1.57
N GLY A 201 -7.13 -19.14 2.43
CA GLY A 201 -8.50 -18.98 2.94
C GLY A 201 -9.52 -19.65 2.02
N GLY A 202 -10.77 -19.72 2.46
CA GLY A 202 -11.82 -20.45 1.74
C GLY A 202 -12.09 -19.83 0.36
N SER A 203 -11.47 -20.39 -0.68
CA SER A 203 -11.98 -20.24 -2.04
C SER A 203 -13.43 -20.73 -2.03
N ALA A 204 -14.31 -19.97 -2.67
CA ALA A 204 -15.59 -20.57 -3.09
C ALA A 204 -15.24 -21.83 -3.92
N PRO A 205 -15.94 -22.96 -3.71
CA PRO A 205 -15.79 -24.11 -4.58
C PRO A 205 -15.96 -23.70 -6.05
N ALA A 206 -15.32 -24.44 -6.96
CA ALA A 206 -15.50 -24.22 -8.39
C ALA A 206 -16.99 -24.23 -8.74
N ALA A 207 -17.43 -23.38 -9.66
CA ALA A 207 -18.84 -23.32 -10.05
C ALA A 207 -19.35 -24.68 -10.53
N GLU A 208 -18.49 -25.48 -11.16
CA GLU A 208 -18.78 -26.86 -11.56
C GLU A 208 -19.07 -27.79 -10.37
N SER A 209 -18.46 -27.55 -9.21
CA SER A 209 -18.75 -28.28 -7.98
C SER A 209 -20.12 -27.93 -7.40
N ASP A 210 -20.58 -26.68 -7.60
CA ASP A 210 -21.87 -26.20 -7.10
C ASP A 210 -23.03 -26.49 -8.06
N PHE A 211 -22.79 -26.39 -9.37
CA PHE A 211 -23.84 -26.42 -10.40
C PHE A 211 -23.75 -27.64 -11.34
N GLY A 212 -22.68 -28.43 -11.29
CA GLY A 212 -22.46 -29.55 -12.21
C GLY A 212 -22.27 -29.13 -13.67
N ALA A 213 -22.15 -30.11 -14.56
CA ALA A 213 -22.19 -29.84 -15.99
C ALA A 213 -23.63 -29.46 -16.42
N PRO A 214 -23.81 -28.55 -17.39
CA PRO A 214 -25.13 -28.24 -17.92
C PRO A 214 -25.79 -29.52 -18.43
N VAL A 215 -26.87 -29.94 -17.77
CA VAL A 215 -27.71 -31.04 -18.24
C VAL A 215 -28.37 -30.57 -19.54
N PRO A 216 -28.19 -31.28 -20.67
CA PRO A 216 -28.92 -30.95 -21.88
C PRO A 216 -30.41 -31.04 -21.57
N SER A 217 -31.11 -29.91 -21.71
CA SER A 217 -32.56 -29.86 -21.53
C SER A 217 -33.18 -30.71 -22.64
N GLN A 218 -33.69 -31.89 -22.30
CA GLN A 218 -34.67 -32.55 -23.14
C GLN A 218 -35.88 -31.62 -23.19
N ALA A 219 -36.30 -31.20 -24.39
CA ALA A 219 -37.50 -30.43 -24.53
C ALA A 219 -38.66 -31.32 -24.04
N ILE A 220 -39.36 -30.91 -22.98
CA ILE A 220 -40.52 -31.64 -22.46
C ILE A 220 -41.75 -30.95 -23.03
N ASP A 221 -42.65 -31.72 -23.64
CA ASP A 221 -43.93 -31.21 -24.10
C ASP A 221 -44.75 -30.74 -22.88
N PRO A 222 -45.14 -29.45 -22.81
CA PRO A 222 -45.83 -28.89 -21.64
C PRO A 222 -47.24 -29.45 -21.43
N ILE A 223 -47.81 -30.17 -22.41
CA ILE A 223 -49.13 -30.80 -22.33
C ILE A 223 -49.02 -32.25 -21.87
N THR A 224 -48.04 -33.00 -22.36
CA THR A 224 -47.93 -34.44 -22.11
C THR A 224 -46.89 -34.82 -21.04
N GLY A 225 -45.99 -33.90 -20.69
CA GLY A 225 -44.92 -34.15 -19.72
C GLY A 225 -43.86 -35.14 -20.19
N GLN A 226 -43.85 -35.48 -21.49
CA GLN A 226 -42.90 -36.43 -22.08
C GLN A 226 -41.82 -35.71 -22.91
N PRO A 227 -40.64 -36.34 -23.10
CA PRO A 227 -39.61 -35.81 -23.99
C PRO A 227 -40.14 -35.66 -25.42
N ILE A 228 -39.93 -34.50 -26.02
CA ILE A 228 -40.15 -34.23 -27.44
C ILE A 228 -39.02 -34.95 -28.20
N GLN A 229 -39.39 -35.94 -29.02
CA GLN A 229 -38.46 -36.65 -29.92
C GLN A 229 -38.13 -35.83 -31.14
#